data_AF-A0A6A7N5N4-F1
#
_entry.id   AF-A0A6A7N5N4-F1
#
_cell.length_a   1.000
_cell.length_b   1.000
_cell.length_c   1.000
_cell.angle_alpha   90.00
_cell.angle_beta   90.00
_cell.angle_gamma   90.00
#
_symmetry.space_group_name_H-M   'P 1'
#
loop_
_entity.id
_entity.type
_entity.pdbx_description
1 polymer ?
#
loop_
_entity_poly.entity_id
_entity_poly.type
_entity_poly.pdbx_seq_one_letter_code
_entity_poly.pdbx_strand_id
1 'polypeptide(L)'
;MDANLFTQSETNGLQMRDVSLFDDGSGGSCTLHVQTSPFQAQVVFFFDDPSLSAFVEQLKGLENTLEGQARLGNTYEDPYIRFVGNGMGHVIVDGVLQVSGDHMQRLEFEFRTDQTALGPFIQGLLEVAESNKL
;
A
#
# COMPACT_ATOMS: atom_id res chain seq x y z
N MET A 1 -11.91 7.17 -6.41
CA MET A 1 -11.55 5.83 -6.92
C MET A 1 -10.62 5.20 -5.90
N ASP A 2 -10.67 3.89 -5.75
CA ASP A 2 -9.96 3.19 -4.69
C ASP A 2 -9.08 2.11 -5.29
N ALA A 3 -7.85 1.98 -4.77
CA ALA A 3 -6.99 0.85 -5.09
C ALA A 3 -7.22 -0.25 -4.06
N ASN A 4 -7.66 -1.42 -4.53
CA ASN A 4 -8.02 -2.56 -3.69
C ASN A 4 -7.10 -3.74 -3.95
N LEU A 5 -6.46 -4.24 -2.90
CA LEU A 5 -5.74 -5.50 -2.91
C LEU A 5 -6.69 -6.61 -2.47
N PHE A 6 -7.36 -7.24 -3.44
CA PHE A 6 -8.19 -8.42 -3.21
C PHE A 6 -7.30 -9.65 -3.11
N THR A 7 -7.29 -10.28 -1.94
CA THR A 7 -6.60 -11.56 -1.73
C THR A 7 -7.58 -12.71 -1.87
N GLN A 8 -7.07 -13.95 -1.90
CA GLN A 8 -7.91 -15.16 -1.85
C GLN A 8 -8.41 -15.49 -0.44
N SER A 9 -8.29 -14.56 0.50
CA SER A 9 -8.80 -14.65 1.87
C SER A 9 -9.90 -13.62 2.08
N GLU A 10 -11.01 -14.04 2.70
CA GLU A 10 -12.07 -13.13 3.16
C GLU A 10 -11.63 -12.24 4.33
N THR A 11 -10.46 -12.53 4.91
CA THR A 11 -9.98 -11.88 6.14
C THR A 11 -8.69 -11.09 5.95
N ASN A 12 -8.11 -11.09 4.76
CA ASN A 12 -6.89 -10.34 4.46
C ASN A 12 -7.11 -9.42 3.26
N GLY A 13 -6.78 -8.15 3.43
CA GLY A 13 -6.95 -7.16 2.38
C GLY A 13 -6.33 -5.83 2.75
N LEU A 14 -6.05 -5.04 1.71
CA LEU A 14 -5.56 -3.69 1.85
C LEU A 14 -6.29 -2.81 0.84
N GLN A 15 -6.70 -1.62 1.25
CA GLN A 15 -7.35 -0.67 0.37
C GLN A 15 -6.83 0.74 0.63
N MET A 16 -6.48 1.44 -0.44
CA MET A 16 -6.17 2.86 -0.43
C MET A 16 -7.37 3.61 -1.01
N ARG A 17 -8.05 4.38 -0.17
CA ARG A 17 -9.21 5.21 -0.54
C ARG A 17 -8.84 6.69 -0.54
N ASP A 18 -9.58 7.48 -1.29
CA ASP A 18 -9.48 8.95 -1.27
C ASP A 18 -8.03 9.44 -1.44
N VAL A 19 -7.28 8.78 -2.33
CA VAL A 19 -5.88 9.14 -2.57
C VAL A 19 -5.82 10.53 -3.18
N SER A 20 -5.04 11.40 -2.54
CA SER A 20 -4.80 12.77 -2.94
C SER A 20 -3.29 13.00 -3.07
N LEU A 21 -2.85 13.52 -4.21
CA LEU A 21 -1.46 13.92 -4.45
C LEU A 21 -1.29 15.41 -4.13
N PHE A 22 -0.13 15.78 -3.58
CA PHE A 22 0.19 17.17 -3.30
C PHE A 22 0.74 17.86 -4.56
N ASP A 23 0.31 19.11 -4.79
CA ASP A 23 0.62 19.89 -6.01
C ASP A 23 2.12 20.18 -6.20
N ASP A 24 2.88 20.21 -5.11
CA ASP A 24 4.32 20.43 -5.12
C ASP A 24 5.13 19.15 -5.43
N GLY A 25 4.44 18.02 -5.63
CA GLY A 25 5.06 16.73 -5.87
C GLY A 25 5.74 16.12 -4.65
N SER A 26 5.52 16.67 -3.46
CA SER A 26 6.12 16.19 -2.21
C SER A 26 5.58 14.84 -1.75
N GLY A 27 4.50 14.33 -2.35
CA GLY A 27 3.90 13.06 -1.97
C GLY A 27 2.39 13.08 -2.10
N GLY A 28 1.73 12.40 -1.17
CA GLY A 28 0.28 12.37 -1.07
C GLY A 28 -0.21 11.77 0.23
N SER A 29 -1.53 11.62 0.30
CA SER A 29 -2.20 10.96 1.41
C SER A 29 -3.37 10.11 0.92
N CYS A 30 -3.79 9.15 1.74
CA CYS A 30 -5.00 8.37 1.50
C CYS A 30 -5.59 7.88 2.82
N THR A 31 -6.84 7.45 2.81
CA THR A 31 -7.37 6.60 3.88
C THR A 31 -6.95 5.17 3.60
N LEU A 32 -6.04 4.64 4.43
CA LEU A 32 -5.56 3.26 4.34
C LEU A 32 -6.41 2.36 5.23
N HIS A 33 -7.04 1.36 4.62
CA HIS A 33 -7.73 0.29 5.32
C HIS A 33 -6.90 -0.99 5.22
N VAL A 34 -6.65 -1.62 6.35
CA VAL A 34 -5.98 -2.92 6.43
C VAL A 34 -6.87 -3.88 7.19
N GLN A 35 -7.05 -5.07 6.64
CA GLN A 35 -7.70 -6.19 7.30
C GLN A 35 -6.71 -7.36 7.32
N THR A 36 -6.45 -7.94 8.50
CA THR A 36 -5.63 -9.13 8.66
C THR A 36 -6.21 -10.03 9.75
N SER A 37 -6.80 -11.15 9.36
CA SER A 37 -7.44 -12.12 10.26
C SER A 37 -8.46 -11.43 11.22
N PRO A 38 -8.38 -11.47 12.58
CA PRO A 38 -9.39 -10.79 13.40
C PRO A 38 -9.14 -9.28 13.54
N PHE A 39 -8.05 -8.76 12.97
CA PHE A 39 -7.66 -7.36 13.12
C PHE A 39 -8.04 -6.54 11.91
N GLN A 40 -8.45 -5.30 12.18
CA GLN A 40 -8.70 -4.30 11.17
C GLN A 40 -8.22 -2.94 11.66
N ALA A 41 -7.73 -2.12 10.75
CA ALA A 41 -7.31 -0.76 11.02
C ALA A 41 -7.70 0.15 9.87
N GLN A 42 -8.00 1.40 10.22
CA GLN A 42 -8.22 2.49 9.28
C GLN A 42 -7.46 3.72 9.78
N VAL A 43 -6.58 4.27 8.95
CA VAL A 43 -5.78 5.46 9.29
C VAL A 43 -5.64 6.38 8.09
N VAL A 44 -5.44 7.67 8.32
CA VAL A 44 -4.89 8.55 7.30
C VAL A 44 -3.42 8.20 7.14
N PHE A 45 -3.01 7.84 5.93
CA PHE A 45 -1.67 7.41 5.60
C PHE A 45 -1.03 8.44 4.66
N PHE A 46 0.07 9.03 5.11
CA PHE A 46 0.87 9.95 4.32
C PHE A 46 2.04 9.20 3.70
N PHE A 47 2.36 9.52 2.45
CA PHE A 47 3.48 8.92 1.74
C PHE A 47 4.20 9.95 0.89
N ASP A 48 5.52 9.85 0.87
CA ASP A 48 6.41 10.71 0.08
C ASP A 48 7.60 9.95 -0.53
N ASP A 49 7.92 8.76 -0.01
CA ASP A 49 9.06 7.96 -0.47
C ASP A 49 8.73 6.46 -0.61
N PRO A 50 8.88 5.91 -1.82
CA PRO A 50 9.09 6.61 -3.09
C PRO A 50 7.80 7.35 -3.52
N SER A 51 7.86 8.13 -4.60
CA SER A 51 6.65 8.68 -5.21
C SER A 51 5.65 7.57 -5.58
N LEU A 52 4.36 7.88 -5.64
CA LEU A 52 3.32 6.90 -6.00
C LEU A 52 3.61 6.23 -7.36
N SER A 53 4.13 6.98 -8.34
CA SER A 53 4.50 6.41 -9.64
C SER A 53 5.67 5.44 -9.54
N ALA A 54 6.70 5.76 -8.74
CA ALA A 54 7.82 4.86 -8.52
C ALA A 54 7.40 3.61 -7.73
N PHE A 55 6.50 3.73 -6.77
CA PHE A 55 5.90 2.58 -6.08
C PHE A 55 5.13 1.65 -7.04
N VAL A 56 4.34 2.23 -7.96
CA VAL A 56 3.65 1.47 -9.01
C VAL A 56 4.63 0.72 -9.91
N GLU A 57 5.74 1.36 -10.31
CA GLU A 57 6.78 0.68 -11.10
C GLU A 57 7.48 -0.43 -10.31
N GLN A 58 7.70 -0.26 -9.00
CA GLN A 58 8.20 -1.33 -8.14
C GLN A 58 7.20 -2.50 -8.07
N LEU A 59 5.91 -2.23 -7.94
CA LEU A 59 4.86 -3.26 -7.93
C LEU A 59 4.78 -4.01 -9.26
N LYS A 60 4.89 -3.32 -10.40
CA LYS A 60 4.98 -3.96 -11.72
C LYS A 60 6.24 -4.82 -11.86
N GLY A 61 7.37 -4.33 -11.34
CA GLY A 61 8.60 -5.13 -11.25
C GLY A 61 8.35 -6.43 -10.48
N LEU A 62 7.75 -6.30 -9.30
CA LEU A 62 7.39 -7.43 -8.44
C LEU A 62 6.37 -8.38 -9.08
N GLU A 63 5.37 -7.88 -9.82
CA GLU A 63 4.41 -8.71 -10.53
C GLU A 63 5.08 -9.55 -11.63
N ASN A 64 6.04 -8.96 -12.35
CA ASN A 64 6.74 -9.61 -13.46
C ASN A 64 7.76 -10.66 -13.01
N THR A 65 8.51 -10.37 -11.94
CA THR A 65 9.60 -11.24 -11.46
C THR A 65 9.19 -12.12 -10.30
N LEU A 66 8.17 -11.72 -9.54
CA LEU A 66 7.79 -12.26 -8.24
C LEU A 66 8.90 -12.17 -7.19
N GLU A 67 9.95 -11.42 -7.47
CA GLU A 67 11.15 -11.30 -6.66
C GLU A 67 11.48 -9.83 -6.40
N GLY A 68 11.85 -9.52 -5.16
CA GLY A 68 12.20 -8.18 -4.73
C GLY A 68 11.13 -7.58 -3.84
N GLN A 69 11.09 -6.24 -3.79
CA GLN A 69 10.18 -5.52 -2.91
C GLN A 69 9.62 -4.26 -3.56
N ALA A 70 8.39 -3.92 -3.20
CA ALA A 70 7.80 -2.60 -3.41
C ALA A 70 7.42 -2.02 -2.05
N ARG A 71 7.87 -0.81 -1.74
CA ARG A 71 7.55 -0.14 -0.47
C ARG A 71 6.98 1.24 -0.78
N LEU A 72 5.95 1.65 -0.04
CA LEU A 72 5.43 3.01 -0.01
C LEU A 72 5.36 3.47 1.44
N GLY A 73 5.85 4.66 1.75
CA GLY A 73 5.80 5.19 3.10
C GLY A 73 6.28 6.62 3.16
N ASN A 74 6.68 7.03 4.36
CA ASN A 74 7.31 8.32 4.59
C ASN A 74 8.84 8.17 4.67
N THR A 75 9.55 9.23 4.27
CA THR A 75 11.01 9.37 4.33
C THR A 75 11.51 9.51 5.77
N TYR A 76 10.75 10.22 6.60
CA TYR A 76 11.13 10.64 7.95
C TYR A 76 10.29 10.01 9.04
N GLU A 77 9.16 9.37 8.69
CA GLU A 77 8.29 8.68 9.63
C GLU A 77 8.26 7.17 9.41
N ASP A 78 7.96 6.43 10.49
CA ASP A 78 7.88 4.97 10.49
C ASP A 78 6.75 4.36 9.64
N PRO A 79 5.59 5.01 9.37
CA PRO A 79 4.52 4.37 8.62
C PRO A 79 4.92 3.95 7.21
N TYR A 80 4.59 2.70 6.87
CA TYR A 80 4.81 2.17 5.53
C TYR A 80 3.88 1.00 5.21
N ILE A 81 3.74 0.73 3.92
CA ILE A 81 3.23 -0.52 3.36
C ILE A 81 4.32 -1.13 2.46
N ARG A 82 4.50 -2.44 2.53
CA ARG A 82 5.54 -3.14 1.78
C ARG A 82 5.00 -4.46 1.24
N PHE A 83 5.42 -4.76 0.02
CA PHE A 83 5.17 -6.00 -0.69
C PHE A 83 6.51 -6.67 -0.95
N VAL A 84 6.64 -7.94 -0.60
CA VAL A 84 7.87 -8.72 -0.78
C VAL A 84 7.56 -10.03 -1.47
N GLY A 85 8.27 -10.31 -2.56
CA GLY A 85 8.19 -11.57 -3.28
C GLY A 85 9.52 -12.31 -3.25
N ASN A 86 9.45 -13.64 -3.31
CA ASN A 86 10.61 -14.53 -3.22
C ASN A 86 10.82 -15.41 -4.49
N GLY A 87 10.15 -15.08 -5.60
CA GLY A 87 10.19 -15.82 -6.85
C GLY A 87 9.28 -17.06 -6.90
N MET A 88 8.56 -17.38 -5.81
CA MET A 88 7.77 -18.63 -5.70
C MET A 88 6.25 -18.41 -5.81
N GLY A 89 5.80 -17.28 -6.38
CA GLY A 89 4.38 -16.95 -6.53
C GLY A 89 3.67 -16.48 -5.24
N HIS A 90 4.42 -16.32 -4.15
CA HIS A 90 3.91 -15.79 -2.89
C HIS A 90 4.38 -14.36 -2.69
N VAL A 91 3.45 -13.53 -2.22
CA VAL A 91 3.72 -12.14 -1.88
C VAL A 91 3.35 -11.94 -0.41
N ILE A 92 4.31 -11.48 0.38
CA ILE A 92 4.08 -11.01 1.75
C ILE A 92 3.74 -9.53 1.67
N VAL A 93 2.68 -9.13 2.36
CA VAL A 93 2.26 -7.74 2.51
C VAL A 93 2.38 -7.38 3.99
N ASP A 94 3.24 -6.44 4.30
CA ASP A 94 3.51 -6.00 5.67
C ASP A 94 3.53 -4.47 5.78
N GLY A 95 3.40 -3.97 6.99
CA GLY A 95 3.42 -2.52 7.21
C GLY A 95 3.35 -2.11 8.66
N VAL A 96 3.61 -0.82 8.86
CA VAL A 96 3.48 -0.13 10.14
C VAL A 96 2.50 1.01 9.94
N LEU A 97 1.50 1.08 10.83
CA LEU A 97 0.58 2.21 10.95
C LEU A 97 0.88 2.92 12.27
N GLN A 98 0.90 4.24 12.24
CA GLN A 98 1.11 5.05 13.44
C GLN A 98 0.13 6.21 13.46
N VAL A 99 -0.45 6.48 14.63
CA VAL A 99 -1.29 7.65 14.89
C VAL A 99 -0.78 8.32 16.15
N SER A 100 -0.49 9.62 16.04
CA SER A 100 -0.01 10.45 17.14
C SER A 100 -1.11 11.43 17.57
N GLY A 101 -1.55 11.31 18.82
CA GLY A 101 -2.41 12.28 19.50
C GLY A 101 -1.88 12.53 20.92
N ASP A 102 -2.77 12.60 21.91
CA ASP A 102 -2.36 12.63 23.33
C ASP A 102 -1.56 11.38 23.76
N HIS A 103 -1.77 10.28 23.03
CA HIS A 103 -1.01 9.04 23.14
C HIS A 103 -0.61 8.55 21.75
N MET A 104 0.54 7.87 21.67
CA MET A 104 0.99 7.21 20.44
C MET A 104 0.33 5.84 20.33
N GLN A 105 -0.26 5.56 19.16
CA GLN A 105 -0.75 4.24 18.78
C GLN A 105 0.06 3.73 17.60
N ARG A 106 0.55 2.49 17.68
CA ARG A 106 1.33 1.84 16.63
C ARG A 106 0.79 0.44 16.39
N LEU A 107 0.57 0.09 15.13
CA LEU A 107 0.10 -1.21 14.69
C LEU A 107 1.04 -1.73 13.60
N GLU A 108 1.58 -2.93 13.82
CA GLU A 108 2.34 -3.67 12.80
C GLU A 108 1.43 -4.78 12.26
N PHE A 109 1.45 -4.99 10.96
CA PHE A 109 0.66 -6.03 10.32
C PHE A 109 1.48 -6.81 9.28
N GLU A 110 1.08 -8.05 9.07
CA GLU A 110 1.58 -8.90 7.99
C GLU A 110 0.44 -9.84 7.56
N PHE A 111 0.34 -10.09 6.26
CA PHE A 111 -0.43 -11.20 5.70
C PHE A 111 0.19 -11.66 4.38
N ARG A 112 -0.22 -12.84 3.94
CA ARG A 112 0.22 -13.43 2.67
C ARG A 112 -0.88 -13.33 1.63
N THR A 113 -0.48 -13.04 0.40
CA THR A 113 -1.27 -13.16 -0.81
C THR A 113 -0.45 -13.86 -1.90
N ASP A 114 -0.99 -13.91 -3.11
CA ASP A 114 -0.31 -14.40 -4.30
C ASP A 114 -0.29 -13.33 -5.40
N GLN A 115 0.44 -13.64 -6.47
CA GLN A 115 0.65 -12.74 -7.61
C GLN A 115 -0.64 -12.25 -8.27
N THR A 116 -1.74 -13.01 -8.18
CA THR A 116 -3.00 -12.65 -8.86
C THR A 116 -3.66 -11.42 -8.24
N ALA A 117 -3.29 -11.06 -7.01
CA ALA A 117 -3.78 -9.88 -6.32
C ALA A 117 -3.11 -8.58 -6.81
N LEU A 118 -1.91 -8.65 -7.40
CA LEU A 118 -1.11 -7.45 -7.73
C LEU A 118 -1.69 -6.66 -8.89
N GLY A 119 -2.03 -7.31 -10.01
CA GLY A 119 -2.53 -6.63 -11.22
C GLY A 119 -3.74 -5.72 -10.99
N PRO A 120 -4.83 -6.21 -10.37
CA PRO A 120 -5.99 -5.36 -10.05
C PRO A 120 -5.64 -4.19 -9.12
N PHE A 121 -4.74 -4.41 -8.15
CA PHE A 121 -4.30 -3.35 -7.23
C PHE A 121 -3.50 -2.27 -7.96
N ILE A 122 -2.55 -2.66 -8.82
CA ILE A 122 -1.75 -1.77 -9.67
C ILE A 122 -2.66 -0.94 -10.57
N GLN A 123 -3.65 -1.57 -11.20
CA GLN A 123 -4.62 -0.88 -12.07
C GLN A 123 -5.42 0.17 -11.29
N GLY A 124 -5.89 -0.16 -10.09
CA GLY A 124 -6.58 0.80 -9.23
C GLY A 124 -5.70 2.00 -8.84
N LEU A 125 -4.41 1.77 -8.56
CA LEU A 125 -3.46 2.88 -8.27
C LEU A 125 -3.25 3.78 -9.49
N LEU A 126 -3.20 3.22 -10.70
CA LEU A 126 -3.05 4.00 -11.94
C LEU A 126 -4.27 4.89 -12.21
N GLU A 127 -5.47 4.34 -12.11
CA GLU A 127 -6.73 5.09 -12.32
C GLU A 127 -6.89 6.25 -11.33
N VAL A 128 -6.48 5.99 -10.09
CA VAL A 128 -6.43 6.99 -9.03
C VAL A 128 -5.41 8.09 -9.33
N ALA A 129 -4.20 7.72 -9.76
CA ALA A 129 -3.15 8.69 -10.10
C ALA A 129 -3.55 9.57 -11.30
N GLU A 130 -4.25 9.02 -12.29
CA GLU A 130 -4.77 9.77 -13.44
C GLU A 130 -5.85 10.77 -13.02
N SER A 131 -6.77 10.36 -12.13
CA SER A 131 -7.85 11.22 -11.63
C SER A 131 -7.36 12.42 -10.81
N ASN A 132 -6.13 12.36 -10.28
CA ASN A 132 -5.50 13.43 -9.50
C ASN A 132 -4.67 14.41 -10.35
N LYS A 133 -4.53 14.21 -11.67
CA LYS A 133 -3.78 15.12 -12.58
C LYS A 133 -4.62 16.30 -13.09
N LEU A 134 -5.62 16.75 -12.33
CA LEU A 134 -6.52 17.86 -12.72
C LEU A 134 -5.90 19.23 -12.42
#